data_AF-A0A930K8F2-F1
#
_entry.id   AF-A0A930K8F2-F1
#
_cell.length_a   1.000
_cell.length_b   1.000
_cell.length_c   1.000
_cell.angle_alpha   90.00
_cell.angle_beta   90.00
_cell.angle_gamma   90.00
#
_symmetry.space_group_name_H-M   'P 1'
#
loop_
_entity.id
_entity.type
_entity.pdbx_description
1 polymer ?
#
loop_
_entity_poly.entity_id
_entity_poly.type
_entity_poly.pdbx_seq_one_letter_code
_entity_poly.pdbx_strand_id
1 'polypeptide(L)' 'MGTTDKVQVLRTKRRVYQAQKTKEYKQRIAKYLSDEEKKILYSGEGFIRVPDEEAKREKIDAYPYLIL' A
#
# COMPACT_ATOMS: atom_id res chain seq x y z
N MET A 1 -9.76 8.84 -31.74
CA MET A 1 -8.57 8.81 -30.85
C MET A 1 -8.88 9.58 -29.57
N GLY A 2 -9.59 9.03 -28.58
CA GLY A 2 -10.02 9.84 -27.42
C GLY A 2 -10.38 9.07 -26.15
N THR A 3 -10.61 7.76 -26.22
CA THR A 3 -10.86 6.88 -25.07
C THR A 3 -9.57 6.22 -24.57
N THR A 4 -8.69 5.80 -25.48
CA THR A 4 -7.41 5.14 -25.17
C THR A 4 -6.47 6.03 -24.36
N ASP A 5 -6.39 7.32 -24.70
CA ASP A 5 -5.54 8.29 -24.00
C ASP A 5 -6.05 8.58 -22.59
N LYS A 6 -7.37 8.70 -22.42
CA LYS A 6 -8.00 8.86 -21.09
C LYS A 6 -7.74 7.66 -20.19
N VAL A 7 -7.82 6.45 -20.73
CA VAL A 7 -7.52 5.21 -19.98
C VAL A 7 -6.05 5.17 -19.57
N GLN A 8 -5.12 5.56 -20.45
CA GLN A 8 -3.70 5.61 -20.11
C GLN A 8 -3.42 6.65 -18.99
N VAL A 9 -4.00 7.84 -19.07
CA VAL A 9 -3.88 8.87 -18.02
C VAL A 9 -4.39 8.37 -16.67
N LEU A 10 -5.55 7.69 -16.65
CA LEU A 10 -6.09 7.12 -15.41
C LEU A 10 -5.20 6.02 -14.83
N ARG A 11 -4.63 5.15 -15.68
CA ARG A 11 -3.68 4.11 -15.25
C ARG A 11 -2.42 4.72 -14.64
N THR A 12 -1.87 5.76 -15.25
CA THR A 12 -0.69 6.47 -14.73
C THR A 12 -0.99 7.11 -13.37
N LYS A 13 -2.11 7.83 -13.24
CA LYS A 13 -2.54 8.40 -11.96
C LYS A 13 -2.70 7.33 -10.87
N ARG A 14 -3.31 6.19 -11.23
CA ARG A 14 -3.48 5.06 -10.30
C ARG A 14 -2.14 4.46 -9.85
N ARG A 15 -1.15 4.35 -10.74
CA ARG A 15 0.19 3.85 -10.38
C ARG A 15 0.90 4.79 -9.40
N VAL A 16 0.85 6.09 -9.65
CA VAL A 16 1.44 7.10 -8.75
C VAL A 16 0.77 7.05 -7.38
N TYR A 17 -0.56 7.03 -7.35
CA TYR A 17 -1.32 6.93 -6.10
C TYR A 17 -0.97 5.66 -5.31
N GLN A 18 -0.93 4.49 -5.97
CA GLN A 18 -0.57 3.24 -5.30
C GLN A 18 0.85 3.28 -4.77
N ALA A 19 1.83 3.78 -5.54
CA ALA A 19 3.21 3.89 -5.08
C ALA A 19 3.33 4.79 -3.84
N GLN A 20 2.59 5.90 -3.81
CA GLN A 20 2.54 6.78 -2.64
C GLN A 20 1.91 6.07 -1.43
N LYS A 21 0.79 5.38 -1.61
CA LYS A 21 0.13 4.62 -0.54
C LYS A 21 0.99 3.48 0.00
N THR A 22 1.67 2.74 -0.87
CA THR A 22 2.61 1.70 -0.45
C THR A 22 3.75 2.28 0.39
N LYS A 23 4.28 3.46 0.03
CA LYS A 23 5.31 4.13 0.82
C LYS A 23 4.80 4.55 2.20
N GLU A 24 3.62 5.17 2.25
CA GLU A 24 2.96 5.57 3.52
C GLU A 24 2.73 4.35 4.42
N TYR A 25 2.23 3.25 3.85
CA TYR A 25 2.01 2.00 4.57
C TYR A 25 3.32 1.42 5.15
N LYS A 26 4.36 1.27 4.32
CA LYS A 26 5.66 0.76 4.78
C LYS A 26 6.24 1.61 5.92
N GLN A 27 6.10 2.94 5.84
CA GLN A 27 6.55 3.84 6.90
C GLN A 27 5.76 3.67 8.22
N ARG A 28 4.46 3.40 8.16
CA ARG A 28 3.64 3.15 9.35
C ARG A 28 4.03 1.83 10.00
N ILE A 29 4.10 0.75 9.22
CA ILE A 29 4.48 -0.57 9.71
C ILE A 29 5.89 -0.56 10.30
N ALA A 30 6.85 0.10 9.65
CA ALA A 30 8.23 0.18 10.12
C ALA A 30 8.37 0.79 11.53
N LYS A 31 7.40 1.57 12.02
CA LYS A 31 7.41 2.11 13.40
C LYS A 31 7.25 1.03 14.47
N TYR A 32 6.65 -0.10 14.12
CA TYR A 32 6.35 -1.21 15.05
C TYR A 32 7.32 -2.38 14.93
N LEU A 33 8.25 -2.32 13.96
CA LEU A 33 9.18 -3.40 13.65
C LEU A 33 10.56 -3.16 14.25
N SER A 34 11.24 -4.26 14.60
CA SER A 34 12.67 -4.26 14.88
C SER A 34 13.50 -3.96 13.62
N ASP A 35 14.79 -3.66 13.78
CA ASP A 35 15.64 -3.33 12.64
C ASP A 35 15.86 -4.52 11.68
N GLU A 36 15.77 -5.75 12.16
CA GLU A 36 15.79 -6.97 11.34
C GLU A 36 14.51 -7.11 10.51
N GLU A 37 13.34 -6.92 11.13
CA GLU A 37 12.05 -6.99 10.45
C GLU A 37 11.86 -5.85 9.44
N LYS A 38 12.43 -4.66 9.70
CA LYS A 38 12.45 -3.57 8.72
C LYS A 38 13.20 -3.98 7.45
N LYS A 39 14.31 -4.71 7.56
CA LYS A 39 15.03 -5.21 6.37
C LYS A 39 14.14 -6.14 5.54
N ILE A 40 13.38 -7.03 6.18
CA ILE A 40 12.41 -7.93 5.55
C ILE A 40 11.29 -7.12 4.86
N LEU A 41 10.73 -6.10 5.53
CA LEU A 41 9.68 -5.24 4.97
C LEU A 41 10.13 -4.50 3.69
N TYR A 42 11.37 -4.01 3.67
CA TYR A 42 11.90 -3.27 2.53
C TYR A 42 12.44 -4.19 1.43
N SER A 43 12.98 -5.37 1.75
CA SER A 43 13.38 -6.37 0.75
C SER A 43 12.18 -7.02 0.07
N GLY A 44 11.08 -7.21 0.80
CA GLY A 44 9.91 -7.96 0.33
C GLY A 44 10.08 -9.48 0.39
N GLU A 45 11.16 -9.95 1.02
CA GLU A 45 11.49 -11.36 1.14
C GLU A 45 11.24 -11.85 2.57
N GLY A 46 10.03 -12.37 2.81
CA GLY A 46 9.65 -12.98 4.09
C GLY A 46 8.32 -12.45 4.63
N PHE A 47 8.07 -12.73 5.90
CA PHE A 47 6.86 -12.34 6.61
C PHE A 47 7.22 -11.46 7.80
N ILE A 48 6.39 -10.45 8.05
CA ILE A 48 6.49 -9.57 9.20
C ILE A 48 5.18 -9.60 9.98
N ARG A 49 5.24 -9.33 11.29
CA ARG A 49 4.04 -9.17 12.09
C ARG A 49 3.48 -7.77 11.89
N VAL A 50 2.20 -7.69 11.52
CA VAL A 50 1.47 -6.43 11.33
C VAL A 50 0.46 -6.28 12.47
N PRO A 51 0.41 -5.14 13.17
CA PRO A 51 -0.60 -4.89 14.19
C PRO A 51 -2.03 -4.97 13.63
N ASP A 52 -2.98 -5.49 14.41
CA ASP A 52 -4.38 -5.68 13.98
C ASP A 52 -5.05 -4.38 13.49
N GLU A 53 -4.66 -3.23 14.05
CA GLU A 53 -5.16 -1.91 13.63
C GLU A 53 -4.74 -1.55 12.19
N GLU A 54 -3.50 -1.86 11.81
CA GLU A 54 -3.02 -1.65 10.44
C GLU A 54 -3.56 -2.73 9.49
N ALA A 55 -3.75 -3.96 9.95
CA ALA A 55 -4.41 -5.02 9.17
C ALA A 55 -5.89 -4.67 8.87
N LYS A 56 -6.60 -4.00 9.80
CA LYS A 56 -7.95 -3.47 9.55
C LYS A 56 -7.94 -2.33 8.54
N ARG A 57 -6.90 -1.48 8.54
CA ARG A 57 -6.72 -0.40 7.55
C ARG A 57 -6.44 -0.94 6.15
N GLU A 58 -5.68 -2.03 6.02
CA GLU A 58 -5.45 -2.68 4.72
C GLU A 58 -6.77 -3.14 4.07
N LYS A 59 -7.69 -3.71 4.87
CA LYS A 59 -9.01 -4.12 4.37
C LYS A 59 -9.81 -2.94 3.83
N ILE A 60 -9.69 -1.79 4.49
CA ILE A 60 -10.35 -0.55 4.11
C ILE A 60 -9.72 0.05 2.83
N ASP A 61 -8.39 0.08 2.72
CA ASP A 61 -7.70 0.62 1.54
C ASP A 61 -7.86 -0.29 0.29
N ALA A 62 -7.96 -1.61 0.48
CA ALA A 62 -8.22 -2.56 -0.59
C ALA A 62 -9.68 -2.51 -1.08
N TYR A 63 -10.62 -2.26 -0.16
CA TYR A 63 -12.05 -2.24 -0.43
C TYR A 63 -12.70 -1.00 0.19
N PRO A 64 -12.46 0.20 -0.38
CA PRO A 64 -12.97 1.45 0.18
C PRO A 64 -14.51 1.50 0.27
N TYR A 65 -15.22 0.64 -0.46
CA TYR A 65 -16.68 0.49 -0.38
C TYR A 65 -17.19 -0.28 0.85
N LEU A 66 -16.31 -0.89 1.65
CA LEU A 66 -16.68 -1.58 2.90
C LEU A 66 -16.88 -0.63 4.09
N ILE A 67 -16.68 0.69 3.91
CA ILE A 67 -16.93 1.72 4.93
C ILE A 67 -18.36 2.31 4.79
N LEU A 68 -19.26 1.67 4.05
CA LEU A 68 -20.66 2.10 3.90
C LEU A 68 -21.55 1.52 5.01
#